data_AF-A0A2Z4PYD1-F1
#
_entry.id   AF-A0A2Z4PYD1-F1
#
_cell.length_a   1.000
_cell.length_b   1.000
_cell.length_c   1.000
_cell.angle_alpha   90.00
_cell.angle_beta   90.00
_cell.angle_gamma   90.00
#
_symmetry.space_group_name_H-M   'P 1'
#
loop_
_entity.id
_entity.type
_entity.pdbx_description
1 polymer ?
#
loop_
_entity_poly.entity_id
_entity_poly.type
_entity_poly.pdbx_seq_one_letter_code
_entity_poly.pdbx_strand_id
1 'polypeptide(L)'
;MLSTLGPLLIALLFGYWVNIKIFTPSRVAKGLEQLVYVILGLIGFSLGALDNLAEKLLIAGYQAIVLFILVSVFSLAGLYFSGLRFGGTHSDQLAQAPASSKQHALMDAVKTIAWVIGGVIVGIFAKDWLTGVDDIVTGLLYVLLFLIGCQLRQGNHRLRKLFLNSQGVIIALVTIFTTLLAGWVGSFILDLSWNQGLAVVAGFGWYSLSGILITGLGDPVLGTTAFLLDLGREILALMLIPFLARLNSHMSVGYSGATAMDFTLPILGKFHGAQIIPVCIASGFIMSILVPILIPLFMGISH
;
A
#
# COMPACT_ATOMS: atom_id res chain seq x y z
N MET A 1 -21.14 10.86 -0.49
CA MET A 1 -20.38 10.97 -1.75
C MET A 1 -19.26 12.02 -1.67
N LEU A 2 -19.54 13.34 -1.63
CA LEU A 2 -18.50 14.37 -1.38
C LEU A 2 -18.20 14.63 0.12
N SER A 3 -19.10 14.24 1.02
CA SER A 3 -19.04 14.58 2.44
C SER A 3 -17.93 13.87 3.23
N THR A 4 -17.46 12.70 2.78
CA THR A 4 -16.38 11.94 3.44
C THR A 4 -15.04 12.11 2.70
N LEU A 5 -15.08 12.17 1.37
CA LEU A 5 -13.89 12.31 0.53
C LEU A 5 -13.24 13.69 0.59
N GLY A 6 -14.05 14.74 0.53
CA GLY A 6 -13.59 16.13 0.59
C GLY A 6 -12.77 16.39 1.86
N PRO A 7 -13.29 16.07 3.06
CA PRO A 7 -12.54 16.24 4.31
C PRO A 7 -11.24 15.44 4.39
N LEU A 8 -11.19 14.21 3.87
CA LEU A 8 -9.96 13.40 3.85
C LEU A 8 -8.88 14.03 2.97
N LEU A 9 -9.24 14.46 1.75
CA LEU A 9 -8.31 15.17 0.86
C LEU A 9 -7.91 16.53 1.44
N ILE A 10 -8.83 17.25 2.09
CA ILE A 10 -8.53 18.50 2.79
C ILE A 10 -7.53 18.25 3.93
N ALA A 11 -7.69 17.19 4.73
CA ALA A 11 -6.75 16.87 5.81
C ALA A 11 -5.33 16.62 5.26
N LEU A 12 -5.22 15.88 4.15
CA LEU A 12 -3.96 15.64 3.44
C LEU A 12 -3.34 16.96 2.92
N LEU A 13 -4.12 17.78 2.20
CA LEU A 13 -3.66 19.05 1.65
C LEU A 13 -3.29 20.06 2.74
N PHE A 14 -4.06 20.09 3.82
CA PHE A 14 -3.80 20.93 4.98
C PHE A 14 -2.49 20.50 5.67
N GLY A 15 -2.26 19.21 5.85
CA GLY A 15 -0.98 18.67 6.32
C GLY A 15 0.20 19.07 5.44
N TYR A 16 -0.01 19.12 4.12
CA TYR A 16 1.01 19.55 3.17
C TYR A 16 1.29 21.06 3.23
N TRP A 17 0.27 21.91 3.40
CA TRP A 17 0.42 23.37 3.39
C TRP A 17 0.75 24.01 4.74
N VAL A 18 0.41 23.39 5.86
CA VAL A 18 0.68 23.97 7.19
C VAL A 18 2.11 23.66 7.62
N ASN A 19 2.86 24.69 8.03
CA ASN A 19 4.24 24.54 8.51
C ASN A 19 4.26 24.62 10.02
N ILE A 20 4.18 23.47 10.68
CA ILE A 20 4.24 23.41 12.14
C ILE A 20 5.65 23.00 12.55
N LYS A 21 6.41 23.94 13.12
CA LYS A 21 7.82 23.75 13.55
C LYS A 21 8.02 22.60 14.56
N ILE A 22 6.97 22.15 15.25
CA ILE A 22 7.03 21.08 16.24
C ILE A 22 7.10 19.67 15.64
N PHE A 23 6.63 19.51 14.40
CA PHE A 23 6.57 18.24 13.66
C PHE A 23 7.87 18.00 12.89
N THR A 24 8.92 17.63 13.60
CA THR A 24 10.17 17.18 12.96
C THR A 24 9.93 15.89 12.17
N PRO A 25 10.73 15.59 11.12
CA PRO A 25 10.57 14.37 10.32
C PRO A 25 10.53 13.08 11.14
N SER A 26 11.36 13.01 12.19
CA SER A 26 11.39 11.88 13.11
C SER A 26 10.11 11.72 13.94
N ARG A 27 9.51 12.83 14.38
CA ARG A 27 8.26 12.81 15.15
C ARG A 27 7.07 12.46 14.27
N VAL A 28 7.01 12.98 13.05
CA VAL A 28 5.98 12.64 12.07
C VAL A 28 6.05 11.15 11.73
N ALA A 29 7.24 10.63 11.41
CA ALA A 29 7.42 9.21 11.11
C ALA A 29 6.99 8.30 12.27
N LYS A 30 7.42 8.62 13.51
CA LYS A 30 7.02 7.85 14.69
C LYS A 30 5.52 7.95 14.98
N GLY A 31 4.91 9.13 14.78
CA GLY A 31 3.47 9.32 14.94
C GLY A 31 2.66 8.54 13.92
N LEU A 32 3.10 8.53 12.66
CA LEU A 32 2.51 7.70 11.59
C LEU A 32 2.58 6.22 11.94
N GLU A 33 3.75 5.72 12.34
CA GLU A 33 3.94 4.33 12.73
C GLU A 33 3.00 3.93 13.89
N GLN A 34 2.91 4.77 14.92
CA GLN A 34 2.02 4.52 16.07
C GLN A 34 0.53 4.55 15.67
N LEU A 35 0.11 5.52 14.85
CA LEU A 35 -1.26 5.60 14.36
C LEU A 35 -1.63 4.38 13.53
N VAL A 36 -0.72 3.89 12.68
CA VAL A 36 -0.94 2.68 11.89
C VAL A 36 -1.27 1.49 12.78
N TYR A 37 -0.49 1.23 13.83
CA TYR A 37 -0.76 0.11 14.74
C TYR A 37 -2.07 0.29 15.53
N VAL A 38 -2.37 1.50 16.00
CA VAL A 38 -3.62 1.79 16.70
C VAL A 38 -4.82 1.54 15.78
N ILE A 39 -4.78 2.06 14.55
CA ILE A 39 -5.88 1.92 13.59
C ILE A 39 -6.00 0.45 13.14
N LEU A 40 -4.90 -0.28 12.92
CA LEU A 40 -4.94 -1.72 12.63
C LEU A 40 -5.61 -2.52 13.75
N GLY A 41 -5.33 -2.18 15.02
CA GLY A 41 -6.01 -2.78 16.16
C GLY A 41 -7.51 -2.49 16.17
N LEU A 42 -7.93 -1.25 15.90
CA LEU A 42 -9.34 -0.86 15.82
C LEU A 42 -10.06 -1.46 14.61
N ILE A 43 -9.37 -1.68 13.50
CA ILE A 43 -9.88 -2.38 12.32
C ILE A 43 -10.05 -3.86 12.62
N GLY A 44 -9.06 -4.47 13.28
CA GLY A 44 -9.19 -5.82 13.78
C GLY A 44 -10.42 -5.94 14.70
N PHE A 45 -10.61 -4.99 15.61
CA PHE A 45 -11.80 -4.92 16.46
C PHE A 45 -13.08 -4.85 15.62
N SER A 46 -13.15 -3.94 14.65
CA SER A 46 -14.32 -3.73 13.80
C SER A 46 -14.65 -4.98 12.98
N LEU A 47 -13.62 -5.68 12.48
CA LEU A 47 -13.77 -6.95 11.79
C LEU A 47 -14.28 -8.04 12.75
N GLY A 48 -13.71 -8.15 13.95
CA GLY A 48 -14.11 -9.14 14.97
C GLY A 48 -15.50 -8.90 15.55
N ALA A 49 -15.98 -7.66 15.50
CA ALA A 49 -17.34 -7.29 15.89
C ALA A 49 -18.40 -7.62 14.81
N LEU A 50 -17.99 -7.99 13.59
CA LEU A 50 -18.93 -8.38 12.53
C LEU A 50 -19.60 -9.72 12.85
N ASP A 51 -20.90 -9.78 12.58
CA ASP A 51 -21.60 -11.05 12.48
C ASP A 51 -21.06 -11.87 11.30
N ASN A 52 -21.04 -13.20 11.45
CA ASN A 52 -20.49 -14.13 10.46
C ASN A 52 -19.03 -13.86 10.07
N LEU A 53 -18.18 -13.49 11.05
CA LEU A 53 -16.74 -13.24 10.86
C LEU A 53 -16.05 -14.28 9.96
N ALA A 54 -16.31 -15.58 10.17
CA ALA A 54 -15.69 -16.64 9.38
C ALA A 54 -16.04 -16.53 7.89
N GLU A 55 -17.29 -16.26 7.55
CA GLU A 55 -17.75 -16.08 6.18
C GLU A 55 -17.13 -14.83 5.55
N LYS A 56 -17.12 -13.71 6.28
CA LYS A 56 -16.52 -12.45 5.81
C LYS A 56 -15.01 -12.57 5.57
N LEU A 57 -14.30 -13.29 6.42
CA LEU A 57 -12.88 -13.55 6.26
C LEU A 57 -12.59 -14.47 5.07
N LEU A 58 -13.44 -15.47 4.84
CA LEU A 58 -13.34 -16.34 3.65
C LEU A 58 -13.58 -15.55 2.36
N ILE A 59 -14.59 -14.67 2.33
CA ILE A 59 -14.85 -13.78 1.19
C ILE A 59 -13.65 -12.88 0.93
N ALA A 60 -13.14 -12.20 1.96
CA ALA A 60 -11.99 -11.30 1.81
C ALA A 60 -10.73 -12.05 1.35
N GLY A 61 -10.48 -13.24 1.89
CA GLY A 61 -9.36 -14.09 1.49
C GLY A 61 -9.47 -14.55 0.03
N TYR A 62 -10.66 -15.00 -0.39
CA TYR A 62 -10.91 -15.40 -1.78
C TYR A 62 -10.71 -14.24 -2.76
N GLN A 63 -11.30 -13.07 -2.47
CA GLN A 63 -11.14 -11.87 -3.27
C GLN A 63 -9.66 -11.45 -3.36
N ALA A 64 -8.94 -11.50 -2.24
CA ALA A 64 -7.53 -11.12 -2.18
C ALA A 64 -6.67 -12.05 -3.05
N ILE A 65 -6.90 -13.35 -3.02
CA ILE A 65 -6.16 -14.32 -3.85
C ILE A 65 -6.41 -14.09 -5.34
N VAL A 66 -7.67 -13.91 -5.74
CA VAL A 66 -8.02 -13.67 -7.15
C VAL A 66 -7.38 -12.38 -7.66
N LEU A 67 -7.54 -11.28 -6.92
CA LEU A 67 -6.93 -9.99 -7.28
C LEU A 67 -5.41 -10.07 -7.26
N PHE A 68 -4.82 -10.80 -6.31
CA PHE A 68 -3.37 -10.98 -6.22
C PHE A 68 -2.81 -11.67 -7.46
N ILE A 69 -3.45 -12.73 -7.93
CA ILE A 69 -3.04 -13.42 -9.15
C ILE A 69 -3.15 -12.49 -10.36
N LEU A 70 -4.29 -11.78 -10.51
CA LEU A 70 -4.51 -10.86 -11.61
C LEU A 70 -3.50 -9.70 -11.62
N VAL A 71 -3.31 -9.04 -10.47
CA VAL A 71 -2.34 -7.94 -10.31
C VAL A 71 -0.94 -8.43 -10.61
N SER A 72 -0.58 -9.63 -10.17
CA SER A 72 0.74 -10.21 -10.43
C SER A 72 0.96 -10.48 -11.91
N VAL A 73 0.01 -11.13 -12.58
CA VAL A 73 0.11 -11.44 -14.01
C VAL A 73 0.16 -10.16 -14.85
N PHE A 74 -0.77 -9.23 -14.63
CA PHE A 74 -0.85 -8.00 -15.43
C PHE A 74 0.36 -7.10 -15.21
N SER A 75 0.78 -6.92 -13.95
CA SER A 75 1.91 -6.05 -13.62
C SER A 75 3.23 -6.63 -14.11
N LEU A 76 3.48 -7.93 -13.91
CA LEU A 76 4.69 -8.57 -14.44
C LEU A 76 4.70 -8.56 -15.97
N ALA A 77 3.58 -8.81 -16.64
CA ALA A 77 3.52 -8.73 -18.10
C ALA A 77 3.84 -7.31 -18.60
N GLY A 78 3.15 -6.29 -18.08
CA GLY A 78 3.37 -4.91 -18.51
C GLY A 78 4.78 -4.40 -18.19
N LEU A 79 5.31 -4.75 -17.03
CA LEU A 79 6.68 -4.37 -16.64
C LEU A 79 7.72 -5.07 -17.51
N TYR A 80 7.52 -6.33 -17.87
CA TYR A 80 8.37 -7.05 -18.81
C TYR A 80 8.44 -6.35 -20.16
N PHE A 81 7.29 -6.03 -20.76
CA PHE A 81 7.23 -5.31 -22.04
C PHE A 81 7.83 -3.90 -21.92
N SER A 82 7.61 -3.21 -20.81
CA SER A 82 8.21 -1.88 -20.58
C SER A 82 9.74 -1.95 -20.50
N GLY A 83 10.28 -2.99 -19.86
CA GLY A 83 11.72 -3.20 -19.73
C GLY A 83 12.38 -3.51 -21.07
N LEU A 84 11.70 -4.25 -21.94
CA LEU A 84 12.16 -4.48 -23.33
C LEU A 84 12.16 -3.20 -24.17
N ARG A 85 11.16 -2.32 -23.97
CA ARG A 85 11.00 -1.11 -24.79
C ARG A 85 11.88 0.05 -24.38
N PHE A 86 12.05 0.25 -23.07
CA PHE A 86 12.68 1.43 -22.47
C PHE A 86 14.05 1.15 -21.83
N GLY A 87 14.55 -0.09 -21.92
CA GLY A 87 15.92 -0.45 -21.55
C GLY A 87 16.13 -0.62 -20.05
N GLY A 88 15.66 -1.74 -19.50
CA GLY A 88 15.94 -2.11 -18.11
C GLY A 88 17.40 -2.52 -17.91
N THR A 89 18.02 -2.03 -16.83
CA THR A 89 19.33 -2.52 -16.40
C THR A 89 19.20 -3.95 -15.89
N HIS A 90 20.13 -4.82 -16.30
CA HIS A 90 20.22 -6.20 -15.81
C HIS A 90 21.22 -6.25 -14.65
N SER A 91 20.94 -7.08 -13.66
CA SER A 91 21.90 -7.40 -12.62
C SER A 91 22.85 -8.49 -13.11
N ASP A 92 24.11 -8.15 -13.35
CA ASP A 92 25.18 -9.12 -13.66
C ASP A 92 25.73 -9.83 -12.39
N GLN A 93 25.37 -9.35 -11.20
CA GLN A 93 25.88 -9.87 -9.93
C GLN A 93 24.87 -10.80 -9.25
N LEU A 94 25.25 -12.07 -9.11
CA LEU A 94 24.59 -13.07 -8.25
C LEU A 94 24.84 -12.77 -6.76
N ALA A 95 24.41 -11.60 -6.29
CA ALA A 95 24.48 -11.27 -4.88
C ALA A 95 23.37 -12.02 -4.12
N GLN A 96 23.70 -12.90 -3.16
CA GLN A 96 22.66 -13.50 -2.31
C GLN A 96 21.99 -12.40 -1.45
N ALA A 97 20.66 -12.34 -1.40
CA ALA A 97 19.96 -11.36 -0.56
C ALA A 97 20.41 -11.47 0.93
N PRO A 98 20.59 -10.37 1.68
CA PRO A 98 20.93 -10.45 3.09
C PRO A 98 19.79 -11.14 3.85
N ALA A 99 20.11 -12.18 4.63
CA ALA A 99 19.13 -12.87 5.47
C ALA A 99 18.41 -11.90 6.43
N SER A 100 19.12 -10.88 6.91
CA SER A 100 18.58 -9.84 7.80
C SER A 100 17.43 -9.04 7.19
N SER A 101 17.49 -8.68 5.90
CA SER A 101 16.44 -7.87 5.27
C SER A 101 15.11 -8.64 5.14
N LYS A 102 15.18 -9.95 4.85
CA LYS A 102 13.99 -10.81 4.82
C LYS A 102 13.41 -11.02 6.21
N GLN A 103 14.28 -11.17 7.21
CA GLN A 103 13.88 -11.37 8.60
C GLN A 103 13.17 -10.13 9.17
N HIS A 104 13.65 -8.92 8.88
CA HIS A 104 12.99 -7.68 9.30
C HIS A 104 11.61 -7.53 8.67
N ALA A 105 11.47 -7.72 7.36
CA ALA A 105 10.17 -7.66 6.70
C ALA A 105 9.18 -8.71 7.24
N LEU A 106 9.64 -9.95 7.47
CA LEU A 106 8.81 -10.98 8.08
C LEU A 106 8.39 -10.61 9.51
N MET A 107 9.29 -10.02 10.30
CA MET A 107 8.98 -9.56 11.65
C MET A 107 7.92 -8.46 11.63
N ASP A 108 8.02 -7.51 10.71
CA ASP A 108 7.08 -6.39 10.60
C ASP A 108 5.71 -6.87 10.08
N ALA A 109 5.68 -7.83 9.14
CA ALA A 109 4.46 -8.52 8.74
C ALA A 109 3.82 -9.26 9.93
N VAL A 110 4.60 -10.00 10.72
CA VAL A 110 4.12 -10.71 11.91
C VAL A 110 3.55 -9.74 12.95
N LYS A 111 4.23 -8.63 13.23
CA LYS A 111 3.72 -7.60 14.16
C LYS A 111 2.40 -7.01 13.69
N THR A 112 2.30 -6.69 12.40
CA THR A 112 1.09 -6.12 11.80
C THR A 112 -0.08 -7.09 11.92
N ILE A 113 0.13 -8.37 11.56
CA ILE A 113 -0.87 -9.42 11.73
C ILE A 113 -1.24 -9.59 13.21
N ALA A 114 -0.27 -9.55 14.12
CA ALA A 114 -0.52 -9.68 15.56
C ALA A 114 -1.43 -8.56 16.10
N TRP A 115 -1.24 -7.31 15.64
CA TRP A 115 -2.12 -6.20 16.01
C TRP A 115 -3.55 -6.39 15.49
N VAL A 116 -3.70 -6.84 14.25
CA VAL A 116 -5.02 -7.13 13.67
C VAL A 116 -5.70 -8.27 14.43
N ILE A 117 -5.01 -9.39 14.68
CA ILE A 117 -5.54 -10.53 15.45
C ILE A 117 -5.91 -10.10 16.87
N GLY A 118 -5.06 -9.33 17.55
CA GLY A 118 -5.35 -8.79 18.87
C GLY A 118 -6.62 -7.94 18.86
N GLY A 119 -6.77 -7.08 17.84
CA GLY A 119 -8.00 -6.34 17.59
C GLY A 119 -9.22 -7.25 17.42
N VAL A 120 -9.14 -8.27 16.55
CA VAL A 120 -10.23 -9.23 16.29
C VAL A 120 -10.67 -9.94 17.55
N ILE A 121 -9.73 -10.42 18.35
CA ILE A 121 -10.02 -11.10 19.62
C ILE A 121 -10.78 -10.16 20.54
N VAL A 122 -10.30 -8.92 20.72
CA VAL A 122 -11.00 -7.92 21.55
C VAL A 122 -12.39 -7.60 20.97
N GLY A 123 -12.51 -7.50 19.64
CA GLY A 123 -13.78 -7.28 18.93
C GLY A 123 -14.83 -8.35 19.23
N ILE A 124 -14.43 -9.63 19.22
CA ILE A 124 -15.33 -10.76 19.51
C ILE A 124 -15.89 -10.67 20.94
N PHE A 125 -15.06 -10.30 21.93
CA PHE A 125 -15.46 -10.30 23.34
C PHE A 125 -16.09 -8.98 23.81
N ALA A 126 -15.77 -7.85 23.18
CA ALA A 126 -16.16 -6.52 23.62
C ALA A 126 -17.07 -5.77 22.63
N LYS A 127 -17.67 -6.47 21.66
CA LYS A 127 -18.60 -5.88 20.67
C LYS A 127 -19.74 -5.07 21.31
N ASP A 128 -20.24 -5.50 22.46
CA ASP A 128 -21.36 -4.86 23.15
C ASP A 128 -20.94 -3.68 24.05
N TRP A 129 -19.64 -3.50 24.29
CA TRP A 129 -19.10 -2.50 25.23
C TRP A 129 -18.56 -1.24 24.54
N LEU A 130 -18.19 -1.33 23.26
CA LEU A 130 -17.55 -0.28 22.50
C LEU A 130 -18.45 0.17 21.33
N THR A 131 -19.30 1.16 21.60
CA THR A 131 -20.09 1.84 20.57
C THR A 131 -19.31 3.07 20.06
N GLY A 132 -19.41 3.38 18.76
CA GLY A 132 -18.74 4.56 18.16
C GLY A 132 -17.28 4.35 17.74
N VAL A 133 -16.83 3.10 17.54
CA VAL A 133 -15.47 2.82 17.04
C VAL A 133 -15.24 3.39 15.64
N ASP A 134 -16.27 3.40 14.79
CA ASP A 134 -16.19 3.94 13.42
C ASP A 134 -15.85 5.44 13.40
N ASP A 135 -16.42 6.22 14.32
CA ASP A 135 -16.12 7.65 14.46
C ASP A 135 -14.68 7.89 14.93
N ILE A 136 -14.20 7.05 15.85
CA ILE A 136 -12.81 7.10 16.34
C ILE A 136 -11.85 6.77 15.20
N VAL A 137 -12.11 5.69 14.45
CA VAL A 137 -11.30 5.29 13.28
C VAL A 137 -11.28 6.40 12.24
N THR A 138 -12.43 7.02 11.96
CA THR A 138 -12.52 8.16 11.03
C THR A 138 -11.71 9.37 11.51
N GLY A 139 -11.78 9.70 12.80
CA GLY A 139 -10.97 10.76 13.40
C GLY A 139 -9.47 10.49 13.29
N LEU A 140 -9.06 9.25 13.57
CA LEU A 140 -7.66 8.82 13.44
C LEU A 140 -7.20 8.83 11.98
N LEU A 141 -8.07 8.51 11.01
CA LEU A 141 -7.78 8.63 9.58
C LEU A 141 -7.49 10.09 9.18
N TYR A 142 -8.24 11.06 9.69
CA TYR A 142 -7.95 12.48 9.42
C TYR A 142 -6.56 12.88 9.95
N VAL A 143 -6.21 12.43 11.16
CA VAL A 143 -4.87 12.69 11.73
C VAL A 143 -3.78 11.98 10.93
N LEU A 144 -4.02 10.73 10.52
CA LEU A 144 -3.09 9.95 9.69
C LEU A 144 -2.81 10.66 8.37
N LEU A 145 -3.86 11.05 7.63
CA LEU A 145 -3.72 11.76 6.35
C LEU A 145 -3.07 13.13 6.51
N PHE A 146 -3.38 13.85 7.60
CA PHE A 146 -2.70 15.10 7.93
C PHE A 146 -1.18 14.89 8.12
N LEU A 147 -0.78 13.87 8.89
CA LEU A 147 0.64 13.56 9.09
C LEU A 147 1.32 13.09 7.79
N ILE A 148 0.62 12.34 6.93
CA ILE A 148 1.11 11.98 5.59
C ILE A 148 1.35 13.26 4.79
N GLY A 149 0.42 14.22 4.81
CA GLY A 149 0.58 15.53 4.18
C GLY A 149 1.84 16.27 4.68
N CYS A 150 2.07 16.29 5.99
CA CYS A 150 3.29 16.86 6.58
C CYS A 150 4.55 16.15 6.07
N GLN A 151 4.54 14.81 6.02
CA GLN A 151 5.66 14.01 5.54
C GLN A 151 5.98 14.32 4.06
N LEU A 152 4.96 14.42 3.21
CA LEU A 152 5.10 14.77 1.80
C LEU A 152 5.73 16.16 1.63
N ARG A 153 5.32 17.14 2.43
CA ARG A 153 5.90 18.50 2.42
C ARG A 153 7.37 18.49 2.80
N GLN A 154 7.74 17.74 3.85
CA GLN A 154 9.12 17.64 4.30
C GLN A 154 10.01 16.97 3.25
N GLY A 155 9.42 16.12 2.39
CA GLY A 155 10.05 15.56 1.21
C GLY A 155 10.19 16.50 0.00
N ASN A 156 9.59 17.71 -0.01
CA ASN A 156 9.35 18.54 -1.21
C ASN A 156 10.59 18.82 -2.08
N HIS A 157 11.75 19.09 -1.47
CA HIS A 157 13.01 19.30 -2.22
C HIS A 157 13.53 18.04 -2.94
N ARG A 158 13.18 16.84 -2.44
CA ARG A 158 13.49 15.55 -3.09
C ARG A 158 12.51 15.23 -4.20
N LEU A 159 11.23 15.66 -4.10
CA LEU A 159 10.17 15.41 -5.09
C LEU A 159 10.56 15.84 -6.49
N ARG A 160 10.97 17.10 -6.66
CA ARG A 160 11.35 17.64 -7.97
C ARG A 160 12.49 16.85 -8.62
N LYS A 161 13.45 16.35 -7.83
CA LYS A 161 14.57 15.55 -8.35
C LYS A 161 14.16 14.11 -8.67
N LEU A 162 13.14 13.57 -7.98
CA LEU A 162 12.62 12.23 -8.21
C LEU A 162 11.77 12.14 -9.48
N PHE A 163 10.92 13.14 -9.75
CA PHE A 163 10.14 13.22 -10.99
C PHE A 163 11.01 13.44 -12.25
N LEU A 164 12.27 13.86 -12.09
CA LEU A 164 13.24 13.94 -13.19
C LEU A 164 13.80 12.56 -13.60
N ASN A 165 13.59 11.51 -12.79
CA ASN A 165 13.99 10.17 -13.15
C ASN A 165 12.94 9.55 -14.09
N SER A 166 13.18 9.64 -15.39
CA SER A 166 12.27 9.13 -16.42
C SER A 166 11.95 7.64 -16.26
N GLN A 167 12.95 6.81 -15.90
CA GLN A 167 12.74 5.38 -15.68
C GLN A 167 11.81 5.10 -14.49
N GLY A 168 12.03 5.80 -13.37
CA GLY A 168 11.16 5.66 -12.19
C GLY A 168 9.71 6.05 -12.49
N VAL A 169 9.51 7.12 -13.27
CA VAL A 169 8.18 7.54 -13.73
C VAL A 169 7.53 6.50 -14.64
N ILE A 170 8.28 5.96 -15.62
CA ILE A 170 7.76 4.93 -16.53
C ILE A 170 7.33 3.69 -15.74
N ILE A 171 8.17 3.19 -14.83
CA ILE A 171 7.87 2.02 -14.01
C ILE A 171 6.62 2.25 -13.16
N ALA A 172 6.50 3.42 -12.52
CA ALA A 172 5.32 3.76 -11.73
C ALA A 172 4.06 3.78 -12.60
N LEU A 173 4.07 4.48 -13.74
CA LEU A 173 2.91 4.60 -14.62
C LEU A 173 2.46 3.25 -15.18
N VAL A 174 3.40 2.41 -15.61
CA VAL A 174 3.11 1.05 -16.07
C VAL A 174 2.49 0.23 -14.94
N THR A 175 3.11 0.23 -13.75
CA THR A 175 2.61 -0.51 -12.58
C THR A 175 1.20 -0.07 -12.19
N ILE A 176 0.96 1.24 -12.16
CA ILE A 176 -0.36 1.82 -11.83
C ILE A 176 -1.38 1.35 -12.85
N PHE A 177 -1.11 1.54 -14.14
CA PHE A 177 -2.03 1.18 -15.19
C PHE A 177 -2.37 -0.31 -15.19
N THR A 178 -1.36 -1.19 -15.09
CA THR A 178 -1.58 -2.65 -15.09
C THR A 178 -2.28 -3.13 -13.83
N THR A 179 -1.96 -2.54 -12.67
CA THR A 179 -2.59 -2.89 -11.40
C THR A 179 -4.07 -2.47 -11.40
N LEU A 180 -4.38 -1.25 -11.86
CA LEU A 180 -5.77 -0.79 -11.99
C LEU A 180 -6.55 -1.60 -13.03
N LEU A 181 -5.92 -1.95 -14.16
CA LEU A 181 -6.54 -2.82 -15.15
C LEU A 181 -6.88 -4.20 -14.57
N ALA A 182 -5.99 -4.76 -13.75
CA ALA A 182 -6.26 -6.01 -13.04
C ALA A 182 -7.43 -5.88 -12.04
N GLY A 183 -7.53 -4.76 -11.31
CA GLY A 183 -8.67 -4.50 -10.42
C GLY A 183 -9.98 -4.34 -11.17
N TRP A 184 -9.97 -3.67 -12.32
CA TRP A 184 -11.13 -3.54 -13.20
C TRP A 184 -11.57 -4.90 -13.73
N VAL A 185 -10.66 -5.71 -14.28
CA VAL A 185 -10.96 -7.08 -14.73
C VAL A 185 -11.45 -7.96 -13.57
N GLY A 186 -10.78 -7.86 -12.42
CA GLY A 186 -11.13 -8.60 -11.21
C GLY A 186 -12.50 -8.24 -10.66
N SER A 187 -12.97 -7.00 -10.86
CA SER A 187 -14.32 -6.59 -10.44
C SER A 187 -15.42 -7.43 -11.10
N PHE A 188 -15.28 -7.75 -12.40
CA PHE A 188 -16.23 -8.61 -13.10
C PHE A 188 -16.17 -10.08 -12.67
N ILE A 189 -15.01 -10.56 -12.22
CA ILE A 189 -14.82 -11.96 -11.79
C ILE A 189 -15.37 -12.17 -10.38
N LEU A 190 -15.27 -11.15 -9.53
CA LEU A 190 -15.61 -11.19 -8.11
C LEU A 190 -16.98 -10.60 -7.79
N ASP A 191 -17.77 -10.25 -8.82
CA ASP A 191 -19.05 -9.53 -8.69
C ASP A 191 -18.94 -8.28 -7.81
N LEU A 192 -17.79 -7.60 -7.86
CA LEU A 192 -17.57 -6.32 -7.21
C LEU A 192 -17.96 -5.19 -8.16
N SER A 193 -18.38 -4.06 -7.59
CA SER A 193 -18.46 -2.84 -8.39
C SER A 193 -17.07 -2.45 -8.93
N TRP A 194 -17.03 -1.86 -10.12
CA TRP A 194 -15.78 -1.50 -10.78
C TRP A 194 -14.90 -0.60 -9.91
N ASN A 195 -15.51 0.30 -9.13
CA ASN A 195 -14.82 1.22 -8.24
C ASN A 195 -14.28 0.51 -6.99
N GLN A 196 -14.97 -0.49 -6.43
CA GLN A 196 -14.43 -1.32 -5.36
C GLN A 196 -13.21 -2.13 -5.84
N GLY A 197 -13.29 -2.74 -7.04
CA GLY A 197 -12.16 -3.46 -7.62
C GLY A 197 -10.92 -2.59 -7.83
N LEU A 198 -11.11 -1.34 -8.30
CA LEU A 198 -10.03 -0.36 -8.43
C LEU A 198 -9.49 0.12 -7.09
N ALA A 199 -10.35 0.35 -6.09
CA ALA A 199 -9.95 0.78 -4.76
C ALA A 199 -9.04 -0.25 -4.08
N VAL A 200 -9.41 -1.53 -4.12
CA VAL A 200 -8.68 -2.61 -3.45
C VAL A 200 -7.25 -2.77 -3.98
N VAL A 201 -7.04 -2.58 -5.29
CA VAL A 201 -5.71 -2.74 -5.92
C VAL A 201 -4.87 -1.45 -5.90
N ALA A 202 -5.46 -0.30 -5.57
CA ALA A 202 -4.79 1.00 -5.59
C ALA A 202 -3.84 1.25 -4.39
N GLY A 203 -3.61 0.24 -3.55
CA GLY A 203 -2.60 0.27 -2.49
C GLY A 203 -1.16 0.06 -2.97
N PHE A 204 -0.98 -0.54 -4.16
CA PHE A 204 0.33 -0.76 -4.80
C PHE A 204 1.38 -1.39 -3.87
N GLY A 205 0.99 -2.30 -2.98
CA GLY A 205 1.88 -2.95 -2.02
C GLY A 205 1.99 -2.26 -0.65
N TRP A 206 1.36 -1.10 -0.43
CA TRP A 206 1.36 -0.43 0.88
C TRP A 206 0.22 -0.95 1.77
N TYR A 207 0.37 -2.20 2.23
CA TYR A 207 -0.68 -2.96 2.93
C TYR A 207 -1.27 -2.25 4.14
N SER A 208 -0.43 -1.57 4.94
CA SER A 208 -0.88 -0.87 6.14
C SER A 208 -1.83 0.25 5.79
N LEU A 209 -1.53 1.06 4.77
CA LEU A 209 -2.34 2.23 4.45
C LEU A 209 -3.60 1.85 3.66
N SER A 210 -3.50 0.90 2.73
CA SER A 210 -4.62 0.52 1.86
C SER A 210 -5.76 -0.12 2.65
N GLY A 211 -5.46 -1.09 3.51
CA GLY A 211 -6.46 -1.72 4.37
C GLY A 211 -7.08 -0.74 5.37
N ILE A 212 -6.26 0.18 5.91
CA ILE A 212 -6.72 1.21 6.84
C ILE A 212 -7.73 2.16 6.20
N LEU A 213 -7.41 2.68 5.01
CA LEU A 213 -8.26 3.65 4.32
C LEU A 213 -9.59 3.04 3.90
N ILE A 214 -9.58 1.84 3.29
CA ILE A 214 -10.82 1.21 2.80
C ILE A 214 -11.74 0.83 3.97
N THR A 215 -11.17 0.27 5.05
CA THR A 215 -11.97 -0.07 6.23
C THR A 215 -12.61 1.15 6.86
N GLY A 216 -11.82 2.21 7.12
CA GLY A 216 -12.36 3.42 7.73
C GLY A 216 -13.23 4.26 6.78
N LEU A 217 -13.31 3.91 5.49
CA LEU A 217 -14.31 4.41 4.56
C LEU A 217 -15.63 3.62 4.58
N GLY A 218 -15.74 2.64 5.49
CA GLY A 218 -16.98 1.91 5.76
C GLY A 218 -17.05 0.50 5.17
N ASP A 219 -15.95 -0.04 4.63
CA ASP A 219 -15.93 -1.42 4.12
C ASP A 219 -14.79 -2.26 4.73
N PRO A 220 -15.00 -2.86 5.92
CA PRO A 220 -13.99 -3.68 6.58
C PRO A 220 -13.61 -4.95 5.80
N VAL A 221 -14.51 -5.49 4.98
CA VAL A 221 -14.27 -6.72 4.20
C VAL A 221 -13.35 -6.42 3.03
N LEU A 222 -13.63 -5.35 2.27
CA LEU A 222 -12.73 -4.89 1.22
C LEU A 222 -11.41 -4.36 1.78
N GLY A 223 -11.42 -3.72 2.95
CA GLY A 223 -10.19 -3.30 3.61
C GLY A 223 -9.30 -4.48 4.01
N THR A 224 -9.90 -5.55 4.53
CA THR A 224 -9.19 -6.81 4.79
C THR A 224 -8.66 -7.43 3.49
N THR A 225 -9.45 -7.36 2.40
CA THR A 225 -9.04 -7.85 1.07
C THR A 225 -7.80 -7.10 0.56
N ALA A 226 -7.81 -5.77 0.61
CA ALA A 226 -6.69 -4.93 0.17
C ALA A 226 -5.44 -5.14 1.02
N PHE A 227 -5.61 -5.26 2.34
CA PHE A 227 -4.54 -5.59 3.27
C PHE A 227 -3.86 -6.92 2.89
N LEU A 228 -4.64 -8.00 2.71
CA LEU A 228 -4.12 -9.32 2.36
C LEU A 228 -3.45 -9.33 0.98
N LEU A 229 -4.06 -8.66 0.00
CA LEU A 229 -3.52 -8.49 -1.36
C LEU A 229 -2.13 -7.84 -1.32
N ASP A 230 -2.03 -6.68 -0.69
CA ASP A 230 -0.79 -5.89 -0.67
C ASP A 230 0.29 -6.55 0.19
N LEU A 231 -0.09 -7.16 1.32
CA LEU A 231 0.84 -7.90 2.18
C LEU A 231 1.40 -9.12 1.44
N GLY A 232 0.53 -9.88 0.77
CA GLY A 232 0.94 -10.99 -0.08
C GLY A 232 1.86 -10.53 -1.20
N ARG A 233 1.56 -9.39 -1.83
CA ARG A 233 2.38 -8.79 -2.89
C ARG A 233 3.76 -8.39 -2.40
N GLU A 234 3.86 -7.75 -1.23
CA GLU A 234 5.14 -7.38 -0.64
C GLU A 234 6.02 -8.61 -0.35
N ILE A 235 5.46 -9.63 0.31
CA ILE A 235 6.17 -10.86 0.64
C ILE A 235 6.64 -11.56 -0.64
N LEU A 236 5.75 -11.68 -1.64
CA LEU A 236 6.11 -12.30 -2.91
C LEU A 236 7.16 -11.47 -3.66
N ALA A 237 7.09 -10.14 -3.62
CA ALA A 237 8.09 -9.27 -4.24
C ALA A 237 9.48 -9.49 -3.62
N LEU A 238 9.59 -9.53 -2.29
CA LEU A 238 10.85 -9.82 -1.59
C LEU A 238 11.46 -11.17 -1.99
N MET A 239 10.61 -12.18 -2.22
CA MET A 239 11.03 -13.50 -2.69
C MET A 239 11.43 -13.49 -4.17
N LEU A 240 10.73 -12.72 -5.01
CA LEU A 240 10.92 -12.69 -6.45
C LEU A 240 12.00 -11.71 -6.93
N ILE A 241 12.39 -10.68 -6.16
CA ILE A 241 13.42 -9.71 -6.57
C ILE A 241 14.70 -10.38 -7.10
N PRO A 242 15.28 -11.43 -6.48
CA PRO A 242 16.48 -12.09 -6.99
C PRO A 242 16.32 -12.69 -8.40
N PHE A 243 15.09 -13.08 -8.77
CA PHE A 243 14.75 -13.62 -10.08
C PHE A 243 14.41 -12.49 -11.06
N LEU A 244 13.54 -11.56 -10.65
CA LEU A 244 13.11 -10.43 -11.48
C LEU A 244 14.26 -9.50 -11.85
N ALA A 245 15.23 -9.30 -10.95
CA ALA A 245 16.40 -8.45 -11.18
C ALA A 245 17.31 -8.99 -12.30
N ARG A 246 17.27 -10.30 -12.58
CA ARG A 246 17.98 -10.91 -13.73
C ARG A 246 17.27 -10.61 -15.04
N LEU A 247 15.93 -10.57 -15.01
CA LEU A 247 15.12 -10.33 -16.20
C LEU A 247 15.18 -8.88 -16.63
N ASN A 248 14.93 -7.92 -15.74
CA ASN A 248 15.16 -6.49 -15.93
C ASN A 248 14.82 -5.70 -14.66
N SER A 249 15.37 -4.51 -14.52
CA SER A 249 15.09 -3.65 -13.37
C SER A 249 13.63 -3.18 -13.27
N HIS A 250 12.92 -3.01 -14.39
CA HIS A 250 11.51 -2.59 -14.40
C HIS A 250 10.62 -3.59 -13.65
N MET A 251 10.84 -4.88 -13.89
CA MET A 251 10.15 -5.98 -13.23
C MET A 251 10.39 -5.97 -11.73
N SER A 252 11.66 -5.94 -11.31
CA SER A 252 11.99 -5.97 -9.88
C SER A 252 11.55 -4.72 -9.13
N VAL A 253 11.67 -3.53 -9.72
CA VAL A 253 11.31 -2.27 -9.07
C VAL A 253 9.80 -2.04 -9.10
N GLY A 254 9.15 -2.29 -10.25
CA GLY A 254 7.72 -2.07 -10.42
C GLY A 254 6.88 -3.09 -9.65
N TYR A 255 7.29 -4.36 -9.61
CA TYR A 255 6.54 -5.37 -8.87
C TYR A 255 6.54 -5.09 -7.36
N SER A 256 7.67 -4.60 -6.81
CA SER A 256 7.77 -4.09 -5.44
C SER A 256 6.80 -2.94 -5.13
N GLY A 257 6.33 -2.20 -6.14
CA GLY A 257 5.33 -1.16 -5.96
C GLY A 257 5.82 -0.01 -5.06
N ALA A 258 4.95 0.46 -4.16
CA ALA A 258 5.26 1.51 -3.19
C ALA A 258 6.48 1.17 -2.31
N THR A 259 6.65 -0.12 -1.96
CA THR A 259 7.71 -0.62 -1.08
C THR A 259 9.12 -0.55 -1.71
N ALA A 260 9.21 -0.16 -2.99
CA ALA A 260 10.47 0.06 -3.69
C ALA A 260 11.34 1.15 -3.03
N MET A 261 10.72 2.13 -2.38
CA MET A 261 11.45 3.27 -1.80
C MET A 261 11.99 3.01 -0.38
N ASP A 262 11.55 1.95 0.30
CA ASP A 262 11.87 1.65 1.69
C ASP A 262 12.17 0.17 1.95
N PHE A 263 11.17 -0.70 2.09
CA PHE A 263 11.34 -2.09 2.54
C PHE A 263 12.15 -2.94 1.57
N THR A 264 11.88 -2.80 0.26
CA THR A 264 12.59 -3.57 -0.77
C THR A 264 13.85 -2.86 -1.28
N LEU A 265 14.05 -1.59 -0.90
CA LEU A 265 15.17 -0.76 -1.38
C LEU A 265 16.56 -1.38 -1.10
N PRO A 266 16.87 -1.90 0.10
CA PRO A 266 18.17 -2.50 0.38
C PRO A 266 18.46 -3.72 -0.50
N ILE A 267 17.42 -4.51 -0.81
CA ILE A 267 17.56 -5.68 -1.67
C ILE A 267 17.74 -5.25 -3.12
N LEU A 268 16.91 -4.34 -3.62
CA LEU A 268 17.03 -3.80 -4.99
C LEU A 268 18.40 -3.17 -5.25
N GLY A 269 18.89 -2.34 -4.31
CA GLY A 269 20.21 -1.72 -4.39
C GLY A 269 21.36 -2.72 -4.34
N LYS A 270 21.19 -3.87 -3.68
CA LYS A 270 22.19 -4.94 -3.66
C LYS A 270 22.31 -5.65 -5.01
N PHE A 271 21.19 -5.92 -5.68
CA PHE A 271 21.20 -6.62 -6.97
C PHE A 271 21.57 -5.69 -8.13
N HIS A 272 21.02 -4.47 -8.19
CA HIS A 272 21.27 -3.55 -9.32
C HIS A 272 22.38 -2.52 -9.06
N GLY A 273 22.99 -2.53 -7.86
CA GLY A 273 23.95 -1.53 -7.44
C GLY A 273 23.30 -0.20 -7.01
N ALA A 274 24.11 0.72 -6.49
CA ALA A 274 23.62 1.99 -5.94
C ALA A 274 22.94 2.91 -6.98
N GLN A 275 23.18 2.68 -8.27
CA GLN A 275 22.62 3.48 -9.36
C GLN A 275 21.11 3.32 -9.52
N ILE A 276 20.52 2.20 -9.07
CA ILE A 276 19.07 1.98 -9.13
C ILE A 276 18.29 2.74 -8.06
N ILE A 277 18.96 3.17 -6.98
CA ILE A 277 18.31 3.75 -5.79
C ILE A 277 17.40 4.94 -6.16
N PRO A 278 17.82 5.91 -7.00
CA PRO A 278 16.94 7.00 -7.40
C PRO A 278 15.69 6.55 -8.17
N VAL A 279 15.81 5.48 -8.98
CA VAL A 279 14.67 4.90 -9.74
C VAL A 279 13.67 4.27 -8.77
N CYS A 280 14.17 3.51 -7.80
CA CYS A 280 13.35 2.85 -6.77
C CYS A 280 12.59 3.86 -5.93
N ILE A 281 13.28 4.90 -5.45
CA ILE A 281 12.67 5.97 -4.68
C ILE A 281 11.64 6.71 -5.54
N ALA A 282 11.95 7.04 -6.80
CA ALA A 282 11.01 7.78 -7.65
C ALA A 282 9.73 6.98 -7.92
N SER A 283 9.88 5.70 -8.30
CA SER A 283 8.75 4.82 -8.59
C SER A 283 7.87 4.59 -7.35
N GLY A 284 8.49 4.15 -6.24
CA GLY A 284 7.78 3.89 -4.99
C GLY A 284 7.05 5.12 -4.48
N PHE A 285 7.73 6.27 -4.51
CA PHE A 285 7.17 7.54 -4.07
C PHE A 285 5.94 7.99 -4.87
N ILE A 286 5.96 7.86 -6.20
CA ILE A 286 4.81 8.21 -7.06
C ILE A 286 3.59 7.36 -6.67
N MET A 287 3.78 6.05 -6.50
CA MET A 287 2.70 5.16 -6.07
C MET A 287 2.21 5.51 -4.67
N SER A 288 3.12 5.74 -3.71
CA SER A 288 2.76 6.13 -2.33
C SER A 288 1.97 7.43 -2.23
N ILE A 289 2.26 8.43 -3.08
CA ILE A 289 1.42 9.66 -3.15
C ILE A 289 0.01 9.33 -3.63
N LEU A 290 -0.10 8.43 -4.60
CA LEU A 290 -1.37 8.14 -5.24
C LEU A 290 -2.28 7.27 -4.37
N VAL A 291 -1.75 6.42 -3.49
CA VAL A 291 -2.55 5.59 -2.57
C VAL A 291 -3.62 6.41 -1.80
N PRO A 292 -3.27 7.45 -1.01
CA PRO A 292 -4.25 8.23 -0.24
C PRO A 292 -5.16 9.12 -1.10
N ILE A 293 -4.96 9.17 -2.42
CA ILE A 293 -5.79 9.93 -3.35
C ILE A 293 -6.75 8.98 -4.08
N LEU A 294 -6.21 7.93 -4.70
CA LEU A 294 -6.95 6.98 -5.52
C LEU A 294 -7.92 6.14 -4.71
N ILE A 295 -7.52 5.64 -3.53
CA ILE A 295 -8.40 4.81 -2.70
C ILE A 295 -9.66 5.58 -2.29
N PRO A 296 -9.57 6.77 -1.66
CA PRO A 296 -10.77 7.55 -1.38
C PRO A 296 -11.53 7.89 -2.65
N LEU A 297 -10.85 8.30 -3.73
CA LEU A 297 -11.49 8.63 -5.02
C LEU A 297 -12.38 7.50 -5.53
N PHE A 298 -11.89 6.27 -5.59
CA PHE A 298 -12.69 5.15 -6.06
C PHE A 298 -13.81 4.77 -5.08
N MET A 299 -13.54 4.77 -3.77
CA MET A 299 -14.56 4.50 -2.76
C MET A 299 -15.68 5.55 -2.75
N GLY A 300 -15.34 6.82 -3.02
CA GLY A 300 -16.27 7.95 -3.05
C GLY A 300 -17.10 8.09 -4.33
N ILE A 301 -16.75 7.37 -5.41
CA ILE A 301 -17.53 7.28 -6.66
C ILE A 301 -18.64 6.21 -6.56
N SER A 302 -18.84 5.61 -5.38
CA SER A 302 -19.99 4.73 -5.16
C SER A 302 -21.29 5.43 -5.59
N HIS A 303 -22.19 4.71 -6.26
CA HIS A 303 -23.48 5.22 -6.71
C HIS A 303 -24.50 5.19 -5.58
#